data_AF-A0A6P6H239-F1
#
_entry.id   AF-A0A6P6H239-F1
#
_cell.length_a   1.000
_cell.length_b   1.000
_cell.length_c   1.000
_cell.angle_alpha   90.00
_cell.angle_beta   90.00
_cell.angle_gamma   90.00
#
_symmetry.space_group_name_H-M   'P 1'
#
loop_
_entity.id
_entity.type
_entity.pdbx_description
1 polymer ?
#
loop_
_entity_poly.entity_id
_entity_poly.type
_entity_poly.pdbx_seq_one_letter_code
_entity_poly.pdbx_strand_id
1 'polypeptide(L)'
;MAVQGFIIKGLLFTRKGKDCNFHSLCAVSKQEQEQALAAALAGILWAAGAAEKATVCLVTEHTYVTSNPDYSGDDFTERLQLFELLEKEATEKFVYDHLQCFKEEGGHGVILFLYSLIFSRTFERLQKDLDASSTHLLQPHAGGFLCRQAVLNMILTGRASPNVFNGCQKGKSQEILHGVLTRSDVGYLWWGKDTSEDDRLSQVGSRLKTPKLPIWLCNINGNSSVLFSTNRQLLSDWKVERRFDLYFYGGQPPQKKPVQLTVDTHSHHWERNQPGDGHVAGRRFSPVEMLIRTKWREATINWNGTIPFF
;
A
#
# COMPACT_ATOMS: atom_id res chain seq x y z
N MET A 1 5.13 -4.79 -1.72
CA MET A 1 4.34 -4.61 -0.48
C MET A 1 2.95 -4.01 -0.72
N ALA A 2 2.75 -3.02 -1.60
CA ALA A 2 1.42 -2.45 -1.83
C ALA A 2 0.37 -3.49 -2.28
N VAL A 3 0.73 -4.37 -3.23
CA VAL A 3 -0.15 -5.45 -3.71
C VAL A 3 -0.53 -6.42 -2.58
N GLN A 4 0.39 -6.70 -1.64
CA GLN A 4 0.16 -7.60 -0.51
C GLN A 4 -1.00 -7.12 0.39
N GLY A 5 -1.19 -5.80 0.55
CA GLY A 5 -2.36 -5.26 1.25
C GLY A 5 -3.69 -5.64 0.57
N PHE A 6 -3.72 -5.64 -0.76
CA PHE A 6 -4.89 -6.04 -1.54
C PHE A 6 -5.10 -7.56 -1.57
N ILE A 7 -4.03 -8.35 -1.52
CA ILE A 7 -4.12 -9.80 -1.32
C ILE A 7 -4.78 -10.08 0.04
N ILE A 8 -4.27 -9.48 1.12
CA ILE A 8 -4.84 -9.63 2.47
C ILE A 8 -6.31 -9.20 2.50
N LYS A 9 -6.68 -8.10 1.82
CA LYS A 9 -8.08 -7.70 1.63
C LYS A 9 -8.91 -8.83 1.02
N GLY A 10 -8.46 -9.40 -0.09
CA GLY A 10 -9.16 -10.48 -0.77
C GLY A 10 -9.36 -11.70 0.13
N LEU A 11 -8.29 -12.11 0.80
CA LEU A 11 -8.27 -13.26 1.70
C LEU A 11 -9.16 -13.08 2.94
N LEU A 12 -9.17 -11.90 3.56
CA LEU A 12 -9.90 -11.65 4.80
C LEU A 12 -11.34 -11.15 4.61
N PHE A 13 -11.65 -10.41 3.55
CA PHE A 13 -12.89 -9.62 3.52
C PHE A 13 -13.74 -9.84 2.28
N THR A 14 -13.22 -10.50 1.25
CA THR A 14 -13.94 -10.74 0.00
C THR A 14 -14.38 -12.20 -0.16
N ARG A 15 -13.67 -13.15 0.44
CA ARG A 15 -14.04 -14.57 0.41
C ARG A 15 -15.38 -14.81 1.11
N LYS A 16 -16.35 -15.38 0.38
CA LYS A 16 -17.65 -15.76 0.94
C LYS A 16 -17.53 -17.13 1.63
N GLY A 17 -18.13 -17.26 2.83
CA GLY A 17 -18.36 -18.56 3.48
C GLY A 17 -17.16 -19.23 4.14
N LYS A 18 -16.08 -18.49 4.45
CA LYS A 18 -14.94 -19.00 5.23
C LYS A 18 -14.68 -18.12 6.44
N ASP A 19 -14.17 -18.71 7.52
CA ASP A 19 -13.72 -17.95 8.68
C ASP A 19 -12.54 -17.06 8.32
N CYS A 20 -12.71 -15.76 8.47
CA CYS A 20 -11.73 -14.74 8.12
C CYS A 20 -10.86 -14.35 9.32
N ASN A 21 -10.23 -15.36 9.93
CA ASN A 21 -9.31 -15.17 11.05
C ASN A 21 -7.85 -15.34 10.60
N PHE A 22 -6.91 -15.03 11.51
CA PHE A 22 -5.48 -15.10 11.20
C PHE A 22 -5.01 -16.52 10.88
N HIS A 23 -5.57 -17.54 11.56
CA HIS A 23 -5.23 -18.93 11.29
C HIS A 23 -5.59 -19.34 9.85
N SER A 24 -6.75 -18.90 9.37
CA SER A 24 -7.19 -19.10 7.98
C SER A 24 -6.21 -18.48 6.98
N LEU A 25 -5.65 -17.30 7.27
CA LEU A 25 -4.60 -16.69 6.44
C LEU A 25 -3.31 -17.52 6.38
N CYS A 26 -2.95 -18.22 7.45
CA CYS A 26 -1.79 -19.10 7.47
C CYS A 26 -2.02 -20.43 6.73
N ALA A 27 -3.27 -20.83 6.51
CA ALA A 27 -3.66 -22.10 5.91
C ALA A 27 -4.08 -21.99 4.43
N VAL A 28 -3.82 -20.86 3.78
CA VAL A 28 -4.23 -20.59 2.39
C VAL A 28 -3.44 -21.47 1.41
N SER A 29 -4.16 -22.20 0.54
CA SER A 29 -3.54 -23.08 -0.46
C SER A 29 -2.80 -22.29 -1.56
N LYS A 30 -1.90 -22.94 -2.30
CA LYS A 30 -1.19 -22.29 -3.41
C LYS A 30 -2.15 -21.72 -4.47
N GLN A 31 -3.17 -22.49 -4.85
CA GLN A 31 -4.19 -22.06 -5.81
C GLN A 31 -4.94 -20.83 -5.31
N GLU A 32 -5.28 -20.83 -4.03
CA GLU A 32 -5.96 -19.72 -3.37
C GLU A 32 -5.10 -18.45 -3.28
N GLN A 33 -3.77 -18.59 -3.12
CA GLN A 33 -2.82 -17.49 -3.16
C GLN A 33 -2.72 -16.90 -4.57
N GLU A 34 -2.67 -17.75 -5.60
CA GLU A 34 -2.63 -17.34 -7.00
C GLU A 34 -3.90 -16.60 -7.42
N GLN A 35 -5.08 -17.11 -7.03
CA GLN A 35 -6.36 -16.42 -7.24
C GLN A 35 -6.39 -15.05 -6.54
N ALA A 36 -5.93 -14.99 -5.29
CA ALA A 36 -5.90 -13.72 -4.55
C ALA A 36 -4.92 -12.71 -5.16
N LEU A 37 -3.78 -13.16 -5.68
CA LEU A 37 -2.83 -12.32 -6.38
C LEU A 37 -3.43 -11.77 -7.68
N ALA A 38 -4.04 -12.64 -8.51
CA ALA A 38 -4.67 -12.22 -9.76
C ALA A 38 -5.79 -11.20 -9.51
N ALA A 39 -6.68 -11.48 -8.56
CA ALA A 39 -7.76 -10.58 -8.16
C ALA A 39 -7.24 -9.24 -7.61
N ALA A 40 -6.13 -9.25 -6.86
CA ALA A 40 -5.50 -8.04 -6.35
C ALA A 40 -4.93 -7.18 -7.50
N LEU A 41 -4.14 -7.78 -8.40
CA LEU A 41 -3.56 -7.09 -9.55
C LEU A 41 -4.66 -6.52 -10.46
N ALA A 42 -5.63 -7.34 -10.87
CA ALA A 42 -6.74 -6.92 -11.71
C ALA A 42 -7.59 -5.83 -11.05
N GLY A 43 -7.90 -5.97 -9.76
CA GLY A 43 -8.66 -4.96 -9.01
C GLY A 43 -7.95 -3.60 -8.92
N ILE A 44 -6.61 -3.60 -8.79
CA ILE A 44 -5.80 -2.38 -8.81
C ILE A 44 -5.82 -1.73 -10.20
N LEU A 45 -5.60 -2.52 -11.27
CA LEU A 45 -5.63 -2.01 -12.65
C LEU A 45 -7.01 -1.44 -13.02
N TRP A 46 -8.07 -2.13 -12.64
CA TRP A 46 -9.45 -1.69 -12.83
C TRP A 46 -9.74 -0.37 -12.11
N ALA A 47 -9.23 -0.19 -10.90
CA ALA A 47 -9.35 1.06 -10.17
C ALA A 47 -8.59 2.20 -10.86
N ALA A 48 -7.38 1.94 -11.39
CA ALA A 48 -6.60 2.93 -12.13
C ALA A 48 -7.31 3.40 -13.42
N GLY A 49 -7.98 2.48 -14.11
CA GLY A 49 -8.86 2.78 -15.25
C GLY A 49 -10.25 3.28 -14.87
N ALA A 50 -10.41 3.85 -13.67
CA ALA A 50 -11.63 4.47 -13.18
C ALA A 50 -12.87 3.56 -13.15
N ALA A 51 -12.66 2.25 -13.02
CA ALA A 51 -13.69 1.22 -13.09
C ALA A 51 -14.44 1.15 -14.43
N GLU A 52 -13.83 1.63 -15.51
CA GLU A 52 -14.36 1.58 -16.88
C GLU A 52 -13.60 0.56 -17.74
N LYS A 53 -12.27 0.49 -17.56
CA LYS A 53 -11.39 -0.40 -18.30
C LYS A 53 -10.12 -0.74 -17.51
N ALA A 54 -9.35 -1.70 -18.00
CA ALA A 54 -7.99 -1.97 -17.56
C ALA A 54 -7.11 -2.30 -18.77
N THR A 55 -5.83 -1.91 -18.70
CA THR A 55 -4.82 -2.30 -19.68
C THR A 55 -3.80 -3.19 -19.01
N VAL A 56 -3.56 -4.38 -19.58
CA VAL A 56 -2.53 -5.32 -19.12
C VAL A 56 -1.41 -5.35 -20.14
N CYS A 57 -0.18 -5.18 -19.69
CA CYS A 57 1.03 -5.26 -20.50
C CYS A 57 1.70 -6.61 -20.33
N LEU A 58 2.03 -7.27 -21.44
CA LEU A 58 2.81 -8.52 -21.46
C LEU A 58 3.99 -8.36 -22.42
N VAL A 59 5.09 -9.05 -22.14
CA VAL A 59 6.21 -9.17 -23.08
C VAL A 59 5.90 -10.29 -24.07
N THR A 60 6.12 -10.03 -25.35
CA THR A 60 5.97 -11.04 -26.42
C THR A 60 7.32 -11.32 -27.08
N GLU A 61 7.39 -12.30 -27.97
CA GLU A 61 8.60 -12.56 -28.77
C GLU A 61 8.83 -11.54 -29.88
N HIS A 62 7.79 -10.77 -30.25
CA HIS A 62 7.85 -9.85 -31.38
C HIS A 62 8.25 -8.45 -30.97
N THR A 63 9.12 -7.83 -31.76
CA THR A 63 9.48 -6.42 -31.65
C THR A 63 8.51 -5.59 -32.49
N TYR A 64 7.74 -4.71 -31.85
CA TYR A 64 6.76 -3.84 -32.50
C TYR A 64 7.31 -2.44 -32.82
N VAL A 65 8.40 -2.03 -32.15
CA VAL A 65 9.05 -0.74 -32.36
C VAL A 65 10.49 -0.96 -32.81
N THR A 66 10.86 -0.42 -33.96
CA THR A 66 12.22 -0.50 -34.47
C THR A 66 13.09 0.61 -33.87
N SER A 67 14.30 0.27 -33.42
CA SER A 67 15.32 1.25 -33.02
C SER A 67 15.55 2.29 -34.12
N ASN A 68 15.68 3.55 -33.72
CA ASN A 68 15.95 4.66 -34.63
C ASN A 68 16.95 5.63 -33.96
N PRO A 69 17.49 6.64 -34.65
CA PRO A 69 18.49 7.55 -34.06
C PRO A 69 18.01 8.30 -32.81
N ASP A 70 16.71 8.51 -32.67
CA ASP A 70 16.07 9.20 -31.54
C ASP A 70 15.61 8.22 -30.43
N TYR A 71 15.75 6.91 -30.66
CA TYR A 71 15.27 5.86 -29.78
C TYR A 71 16.29 4.71 -29.71
N SER A 72 17.07 4.72 -28.64
CA SER A 72 17.92 3.56 -28.30
C SER A 72 17.05 2.50 -27.63
N GLY A 73 16.89 1.37 -28.30
CA GLY A 73 16.07 0.29 -27.77
C GLY A 73 16.66 -0.40 -26.54
N ASP A 74 15.78 -0.97 -25.72
CA ASP A 74 16.10 -1.70 -24.48
C ASP A 74 15.77 -3.21 -24.53
N ASP A 75 15.31 -3.71 -25.68
CA ASP A 75 14.88 -5.09 -25.94
C ASP A 75 13.77 -5.58 -24.99
N PHE A 76 13.04 -4.63 -24.42
CA PHE A 76 11.96 -4.90 -23.49
C PHE A 76 10.70 -4.13 -23.89
N THR A 77 10.80 -2.80 -23.96
CA THR A 77 9.66 -1.93 -24.24
C THR A 77 9.14 -2.07 -25.67
N GLU A 78 10.01 -2.41 -26.63
CA GLU A 78 9.62 -2.67 -28.02
C GLU A 78 8.79 -3.94 -28.16
N ARG A 79 8.89 -4.85 -27.18
CA ARG A 79 8.23 -6.15 -27.16
C ARG A 79 6.95 -6.17 -26.34
N LEU A 80 6.58 -5.03 -25.75
CA LEU A 80 5.36 -4.89 -24.96
C LEU A 80 4.12 -4.89 -25.85
N GLN A 81 3.21 -5.82 -25.56
CA GLN A 81 1.85 -5.82 -26.10
C GLN A 81 0.87 -5.35 -25.03
N LEU A 82 -0.06 -4.48 -25.43
CA LEU A 82 -1.09 -3.90 -24.57
C LEU A 82 -2.43 -4.58 -24.85
N PHE A 83 -3.07 -5.09 -23.80
CA PHE A 83 -4.38 -5.71 -23.87
C PHE A 83 -5.37 -4.85 -23.10
N GLU A 84 -6.31 -4.22 -23.81
CA GLU A 84 -7.39 -3.44 -23.20
C GLU A 84 -8.60 -4.34 -22.92
N LEU A 85 -9.09 -4.27 -21.68
CA LEU A 85 -10.17 -5.10 -21.15
C LEU A 85 -11.25 -4.16 -20.58
N LEU A 86 -12.50 -4.41 -20.96
CA LEU A 86 -13.66 -3.56 -20.63
C LEU A 86 -14.56 -4.16 -19.55
N GLU A 87 -14.20 -5.33 -19.02
CA GLU A 87 -14.92 -5.99 -17.95
C GLU A 87 -13.96 -6.39 -16.84
N LYS A 88 -14.39 -6.20 -15.59
CA LYS A 88 -13.55 -6.47 -14.42
C LYS A 88 -13.25 -7.96 -14.28
N GLU A 89 -14.27 -8.80 -14.47
CA GLU A 89 -14.17 -10.25 -14.38
C GLU A 89 -13.28 -10.81 -15.49
N ALA A 90 -13.39 -10.27 -16.72
CA ALA A 90 -12.50 -10.60 -17.81
C ALA A 90 -11.05 -10.20 -17.52
N THR A 91 -10.85 -9.05 -16.86
CA THR A 91 -9.51 -8.60 -16.43
C THR A 91 -8.90 -9.56 -15.40
N GLU A 92 -9.69 -9.98 -14.40
CA GLU A 92 -9.23 -10.94 -13.40
C GLU A 92 -8.84 -12.28 -14.02
N LYS A 93 -9.69 -12.80 -14.90
CA LYS A 93 -9.41 -14.04 -15.64
C LYS A 93 -8.14 -13.91 -16.48
N PHE A 94 -8.02 -12.83 -17.25
CA PHE A 94 -6.85 -12.60 -18.11
C PHE A 94 -5.55 -12.55 -17.30
N VAL A 95 -5.54 -11.84 -16.16
CA VAL A 95 -4.37 -11.77 -15.27
C VAL A 95 -4.07 -13.13 -14.64
N TYR A 96 -5.09 -13.92 -14.28
CA TYR A 96 -4.92 -15.26 -13.73
C TYR A 96 -4.27 -16.21 -14.75
N ASP A 97 -4.76 -16.20 -16.00
CA ASP A 97 -4.25 -17.05 -17.08
C ASP A 97 -2.77 -16.72 -17.41
N HIS A 98 -2.35 -15.47 -17.21
CA HIS A 98 -0.98 -14.98 -17.47
C HIS A 98 -0.19 -14.72 -16.18
N LEU A 99 -0.59 -15.28 -15.04
CA LEU A 99 -0.04 -14.92 -13.73
C LEU A 99 1.46 -15.17 -13.61
N GLN A 100 1.99 -16.13 -14.36
CA GLN A 100 3.42 -16.44 -14.38
C GLN A 100 4.27 -15.23 -14.77
N CYS A 101 3.82 -14.42 -15.73
CA CYS A 101 4.51 -13.19 -16.16
C CYS A 101 4.70 -12.18 -15.01
N PHE A 102 3.88 -12.25 -13.97
CA PHE A 102 3.91 -11.34 -12.83
C PHE A 102 4.61 -11.89 -11.59
N LYS A 103 4.72 -13.22 -11.44
CA LYS A 103 5.26 -13.86 -10.23
C LYS A 103 6.57 -14.60 -10.41
N GLU A 104 7.05 -14.75 -11.66
CA GLU A 104 8.31 -15.44 -11.95
C GLU A 104 9.49 -14.76 -11.24
N GLU A 105 10.30 -15.57 -10.55
CA GLU A 105 11.49 -15.10 -9.86
C GLU A 105 12.56 -14.66 -10.86
N GLY A 106 13.11 -13.45 -10.68
CA GLY A 106 14.01 -12.84 -11.66
C GLY A 106 13.32 -12.29 -12.91
N GLY A 107 11.99 -12.43 -13.03
CA GLY A 107 11.22 -11.92 -14.15
C GLY A 107 10.89 -10.42 -14.07
N HIS A 108 10.12 -9.95 -15.04
CA HIS A 108 9.78 -8.53 -15.23
C HIS A 108 8.43 -8.12 -14.61
N GLY A 109 7.87 -8.93 -13.70
CA GLY A 109 6.51 -8.76 -13.21
C GLY A 109 6.22 -7.39 -12.59
N VAL A 110 7.17 -6.82 -11.84
CA VAL A 110 7.00 -5.50 -11.20
C VAL A 110 6.91 -4.38 -12.24
N ILE A 111 7.80 -4.39 -13.25
CA ILE A 111 7.81 -3.35 -14.27
C ILE A 111 6.63 -3.50 -15.25
N LEU A 112 6.24 -4.75 -15.59
CA LEU A 112 5.03 -5.02 -16.38
C LEU A 112 3.77 -4.53 -15.67
N PHE A 113 3.69 -4.75 -14.37
CA PHE A 113 2.58 -4.23 -13.57
C PHE A 113 2.56 -2.70 -13.53
N LEU A 114 3.73 -2.05 -13.44
CA LEU A 114 3.82 -0.59 -13.49
C LEU A 114 3.37 -0.03 -14.86
N TYR A 115 3.79 -0.63 -15.97
CA TYR A 115 3.28 -0.24 -17.29
C TYR A 115 1.77 -0.44 -17.40
N SER A 116 1.27 -1.61 -16.98
CA SER A 116 -0.17 -1.90 -16.95
C SER A 116 -0.94 -0.84 -16.18
N LEU A 117 -0.42 -0.41 -15.02
CA LEU A 117 -0.99 0.67 -14.21
C LEU A 117 -1.02 2.02 -14.96
N ILE A 118 0.10 2.41 -15.57
CA ILE A 118 0.22 3.68 -16.32
C ILE A 118 -0.76 3.70 -17.50
N PHE A 119 -0.82 2.62 -18.28
CA PHE A 119 -1.72 2.55 -19.44
C PHE A 119 -3.19 2.43 -19.03
N SER A 120 -3.50 1.72 -17.94
CA SER A 120 -4.86 1.71 -17.36
C SER A 120 -5.28 3.12 -16.94
N ARG A 121 -4.36 3.89 -16.33
CA ARG A 121 -4.64 5.28 -15.93
C ARG A 121 -4.74 6.22 -17.13
N THR A 122 -3.97 5.98 -18.19
CA THR A 122 -3.69 6.85 -19.35
C THR A 122 -2.79 8.04 -19.03
N PHE A 123 -2.00 8.50 -20.02
CA PHE A 123 -1.08 9.63 -19.85
C PHE A 123 -1.81 10.94 -19.56
N GLU A 124 -2.96 11.19 -20.18
CA GLU A 124 -3.73 12.42 -20.00
C GLU A 124 -4.28 12.54 -18.58
N ARG A 125 -4.80 11.44 -18.02
CA ARG A 125 -5.30 11.42 -16.64
C ARG A 125 -4.12 11.43 -15.66
N LEU A 126 -3.00 10.77 -15.98
CA LEU A 126 -1.79 10.79 -15.16
C LEU A 126 -1.20 12.20 -15.03
N GLN A 127 -1.08 12.94 -16.13
CA GLN A 127 -0.62 14.33 -16.13
C GLN A 127 -1.52 15.24 -15.28
N LYS A 128 -2.83 14.99 -15.27
CA LYS A 128 -3.81 15.72 -14.44
C LYS A 128 -3.73 15.35 -12.96
N ASP A 129 -3.30 14.13 -12.63
CA ASP A 129 -3.15 13.68 -11.25
C ASP A 129 -1.92 14.28 -10.58
N LEU A 130 -0.81 14.36 -11.33
CA LEU A 130 0.46 14.92 -10.86
C LEU A 130 0.35 16.44 -10.67
N ASP A 131 1.30 17.00 -9.92
CA ASP A 131 1.35 18.43 -9.60
C ASP A 131 2.81 18.88 -9.41
N ALA A 132 2.99 20.13 -8.97
CA ALA A 132 4.32 20.72 -8.76
C ALA A 132 5.18 20.00 -7.69
N SER A 133 4.59 19.22 -6.79
CA SER A 133 5.32 18.46 -5.76
C SER A 133 5.97 17.19 -6.31
N SER A 134 5.44 16.65 -7.42
CA SER A 134 6.04 15.50 -8.10
C SER A 134 5.59 15.39 -9.55
N THR A 135 6.52 15.56 -10.47
CA THR A 135 6.33 15.35 -11.92
C THR A 135 6.75 13.96 -12.38
N HIS A 136 7.41 13.19 -11.52
CA HIS A 136 7.93 11.86 -11.83
C HIS A 136 7.22 10.79 -11.00
N LEU A 137 7.17 9.56 -11.53
CA LEU A 137 6.64 8.38 -10.81
C LEU A 137 7.73 7.62 -10.04
N LEU A 138 8.95 7.64 -10.56
CA LEU A 138 10.10 6.98 -9.98
C LEU A 138 11.12 8.01 -9.50
N GLN A 139 11.92 7.62 -8.51
CA GLN A 139 13.03 8.41 -8.00
C GLN A 139 14.30 7.55 -8.05
N PRO A 140 15.39 8.00 -8.71
CA PRO A 140 16.68 7.32 -8.64
C PRO A 140 17.17 7.22 -7.19
N HIS A 141 17.74 6.07 -6.84
CA HIS A 141 18.37 5.82 -5.55
C HIS A 141 19.62 4.96 -5.73
N ALA A 142 20.48 4.89 -4.72
CA ALA A 142 21.67 4.05 -4.77
C ALA A 142 21.27 2.60 -5.07
N GLY A 143 21.72 2.07 -6.22
CA GLY A 143 21.43 0.71 -6.65
C GLY A 143 20.05 0.48 -7.30
N GLY A 144 19.28 1.52 -7.65
CA GLY A 144 18.05 1.33 -8.42
C GLY A 144 17.07 2.51 -8.40
N PHE A 145 15.77 2.20 -8.35
CA PHE A 145 14.69 3.18 -8.35
C PHE A 145 13.71 2.92 -7.21
N LEU A 146 13.25 3.98 -6.57
CA LEU A 146 12.16 3.95 -5.61
C LEU A 146 10.87 4.45 -6.27
N CYS A 147 9.75 3.81 -5.93
CA CYS A 147 8.43 4.33 -6.29
C CYS A 147 8.14 5.58 -5.46
N ARG A 148 7.77 6.68 -6.13
CA ARG A 148 7.25 7.87 -5.44
C ARG A 148 5.85 7.61 -4.91
N GLN A 149 5.41 8.45 -3.98
CA GLN A 149 4.08 8.35 -3.37
C GLN A 149 2.94 8.34 -4.39
N ALA A 150 3.10 9.03 -5.53
CA ALA A 150 2.15 9.00 -6.65
C ALA A 150 1.83 7.56 -7.11
N VAL A 151 2.83 6.68 -7.24
CA VAL A 151 2.62 5.27 -7.63
C VAL A 151 1.87 4.52 -6.53
N LEU A 152 2.22 4.74 -5.27
CA LEU A 152 1.53 4.11 -4.14
C LEU A 152 0.06 4.55 -4.09
N ASN A 153 -0.21 5.84 -4.25
CA ASN A 153 -1.56 6.38 -4.28
C ASN A 153 -2.34 5.87 -5.50
N MET A 154 -1.68 5.66 -6.65
CA MET A 154 -2.34 5.07 -7.81
C MET A 154 -2.76 3.62 -7.53
N ILE A 155 -1.92 2.83 -6.87
CA ILE A 155 -2.27 1.48 -6.42
C ILE A 155 -3.40 1.50 -5.40
N LEU A 156 -3.34 2.41 -4.42
CA LEU A 156 -4.32 2.48 -3.34
C LEU A 156 -5.66 3.05 -3.79
N THR A 157 -5.69 4.04 -4.68
CA THR A 157 -6.87 4.88 -4.95
C THR A 157 -7.29 4.90 -6.42
N GLY A 158 -6.47 4.37 -7.32
CA GLY A 158 -6.66 4.51 -8.77
C GLY A 158 -6.23 5.87 -9.34
N ARG A 159 -5.67 6.77 -8.53
CA ARG A 159 -5.13 8.07 -8.98
C ARG A 159 -3.72 8.31 -8.48
N ALA A 160 -2.89 8.93 -9.32
CA ALA A 160 -1.48 9.19 -9.02
C ALA A 160 -1.24 10.51 -8.29
N SER A 161 -2.19 10.98 -7.47
CA SER A 161 -2.03 12.22 -6.69
C SER A 161 -0.77 12.12 -5.82
N PRO A 162 0.21 13.04 -5.90
CA PRO A 162 1.49 12.89 -5.22
C PRO A 162 1.41 12.92 -3.69
N ASN A 163 0.40 13.58 -3.14
CA ASN A 163 0.35 13.89 -1.71
C ASN A 163 -0.57 12.97 -0.91
N VAL A 164 -0.29 12.86 0.39
CA VAL A 164 -1.01 11.97 1.32
C VAL A 164 -2.11 12.67 2.13
N PHE A 165 -2.20 14.00 2.04
CA PHE A 165 -3.27 14.76 2.70
C PHE A 165 -4.61 14.59 1.97
N ASN A 166 -5.70 15.08 2.58
CA ASN A 166 -7.03 15.02 1.99
C ASN A 166 -7.25 16.15 0.98
N GLY A 167 -7.79 15.81 -0.19
CA GLY A 167 -8.33 16.78 -1.15
C GLY A 167 -7.23 17.53 -1.87
N CYS A 168 -7.54 18.73 -2.33
CA CYS A 168 -6.55 19.64 -2.89
C CYS A 168 -6.24 20.74 -1.86
N GLN A 169 -4.98 21.16 -1.80
CA GLN A 169 -4.53 22.24 -0.92
C GLN A 169 -3.73 23.26 -1.72
N LYS A 170 -3.63 24.50 -1.24
CA LYS A 170 -2.73 25.48 -1.82
C LYS A 170 -1.32 25.26 -1.27
N GLY A 171 -0.35 25.14 -2.17
CA GLY A 171 1.06 25.11 -1.85
C GLY A 171 1.59 26.49 -1.44
N LYS A 172 2.88 26.52 -1.10
CA LYS A 172 3.54 27.76 -0.62
C LYS A 172 3.59 28.84 -1.70
N SER A 173 3.65 28.45 -2.97
CA SER A 173 3.70 29.34 -4.13
C SER A 173 2.32 29.54 -4.78
N GLN A 174 1.22 29.31 -4.04
CA GLN A 174 -0.17 29.40 -4.50
C GLN A 174 -0.59 28.38 -5.58
N GLU A 175 0.25 27.42 -5.90
CA GLU A 175 -0.07 26.28 -6.74
C GLU A 175 -1.08 25.34 -6.07
N ILE A 176 -1.88 24.63 -6.86
CA ILE A 176 -2.79 23.60 -6.33
C ILE A 176 -2.00 22.31 -6.20
N LEU A 177 -1.93 21.77 -4.99
CA LEU A 177 -1.36 20.47 -4.68
C LEU A 177 -2.49 19.44 -4.54
N HIS A 178 -2.33 18.32 -5.23
CA HIS A 178 -3.27 17.22 -5.30
C HIS A 178 -2.95 16.16 -4.24
N GLY A 179 -3.88 15.97 -3.32
CA GLY A 179 -3.89 14.87 -2.37
C GLY A 179 -4.98 13.84 -2.67
N VAL A 180 -5.27 13.00 -1.70
CA VAL A 180 -6.20 11.89 -1.85
C VAL A 180 -7.64 12.38 -1.85
N LEU A 181 -8.38 12.10 -2.92
CA LEU A 181 -9.76 12.58 -3.11
C LEU A 181 -10.82 11.71 -2.43
N THR A 182 -10.59 10.40 -2.36
CA THR A 182 -11.58 9.43 -1.87
C THR A 182 -10.94 8.45 -0.89
N ARG A 183 -11.78 7.87 -0.01
CA ARG A 183 -11.34 6.84 0.94
C ARG A 183 -11.11 5.52 0.19
N SER A 184 -9.93 4.93 0.35
CA SER A 184 -9.60 3.60 -0.21
C SER A 184 -10.03 2.45 0.71
N ASP A 185 -10.08 1.25 0.14
CA ASP A 185 -10.23 0.00 0.89
C ASP A 185 -9.00 -0.30 1.75
N VAL A 186 -7.80 0.00 1.25
CA VAL A 186 -6.52 -0.16 1.96
C VAL A 186 -5.96 1.23 2.26
N GLY A 187 -5.56 1.44 3.50
CA GLY A 187 -5.05 2.72 3.98
C GLY A 187 -3.56 2.89 3.76
N TYR A 188 -3.05 4.02 4.22
CA TYR A 188 -1.62 4.29 4.28
C TYR A 188 -1.28 4.90 5.63
N LEU A 189 -0.15 4.48 6.20
CA LEU A 189 0.49 5.09 7.35
C LEU A 189 1.95 5.34 7.00
N TRP A 190 2.48 6.46 7.47
CA TRP A 190 3.87 6.83 7.24
C TRP A 190 4.49 7.39 8.51
N TRP A 191 5.74 7.01 8.75
CA TRP A 191 6.56 7.54 9.82
C TRP A 191 8.04 7.56 9.39
N GLY A 192 8.74 8.65 9.69
CA GLY A 192 10.16 8.84 9.42
C GLY A 192 10.84 9.65 10.52
N LYS A 193 12.13 9.40 10.79
CA LYS A 193 12.88 10.10 11.85
C LYS A 193 12.98 11.62 11.67
N ASP A 194 12.92 12.11 10.43
CA ASP A 194 13.08 13.53 10.09
C ASP A 194 11.75 14.31 10.09
N THR A 195 10.68 13.74 10.66
CA THR A 195 9.38 14.43 10.75
C THR A 195 9.43 15.62 11.69
N SER A 196 9.22 16.82 11.16
CA SER A 196 8.71 17.93 11.94
C SER A 196 7.19 17.81 12.06
N GLU A 197 6.66 17.89 13.28
CA GLU A 197 5.21 17.83 13.55
C GLU A 197 4.42 18.97 12.86
N ASP A 198 5.12 20.04 12.45
CA ASP A 198 4.52 21.28 11.95
C ASP A 198 4.26 21.28 10.43
N ASP A 199 4.72 20.27 9.68
CA ASP A 199 4.48 20.20 8.24
C ASP A 199 3.15 19.51 7.90
N ARG A 200 2.07 20.30 7.90
CA ARG A 200 0.71 19.84 7.56
C ARG A 200 0.61 19.16 6.19
N LEU A 201 1.48 19.49 5.23
CA LEU A 201 1.48 18.90 3.89
C LEU A 201 2.07 17.48 3.89
N SER A 202 2.93 17.17 4.85
CA SER A 202 3.51 15.83 5.04
C SER A 202 2.63 14.91 5.88
N GLN A 203 1.57 15.42 6.51
CA GLN A 203 0.68 14.61 7.34
C GLN A 203 -0.31 13.79 6.50
N VAL A 204 -0.30 12.48 6.74
CA VAL A 204 -1.27 11.56 6.12
C VAL A 204 -2.69 11.92 6.54
N GLY A 205 -3.55 12.19 5.56
CA GLY A 205 -4.94 12.59 5.75
C GLY A 205 -5.84 11.43 6.19
N SER A 206 -7.02 11.77 6.72
CA SER A 206 -8.00 10.78 7.22
C SER A 206 -8.52 9.81 6.14
N ARG A 207 -8.50 10.19 4.85
CA ARG A 207 -8.90 9.30 3.74
C ARG A 207 -7.96 8.10 3.56
N LEU A 208 -6.73 8.23 4.04
CA LEU A 208 -5.73 7.16 4.08
C LEU A 208 -5.56 6.55 5.49
N LYS A 209 -5.62 7.36 6.56
CA LYS A 209 -5.50 6.86 7.94
C LYS A 209 -6.69 6.02 8.37
N THR A 210 -7.88 6.28 7.84
CA THR A 210 -9.11 5.56 8.18
C THR A 210 -9.67 4.91 6.92
N PRO A 211 -9.06 3.83 6.39
CA PRO A 211 -9.53 3.11 5.20
C PRO A 211 -10.83 2.33 5.45
N LYS A 212 -11.50 1.83 4.40
CA LYS A 212 -12.77 1.10 4.54
C LYS A 212 -12.58 -0.28 5.21
N LEU A 213 -11.41 -0.88 5.07
CA LEU A 213 -11.02 -2.13 5.75
C LEU A 213 -9.80 -1.86 6.62
N PRO A 214 -9.63 -2.55 7.76
CA PRO A 214 -8.54 -2.32 8.69
C PRO A 214 -7.21 -2.90 8.17
N ILE A 215 -6.75 -2.41 7.02
CA ILE A 215 -5.49 -2.79 6.36
C ILE A 215 -4.80 -1.50 5.94
N TRP A 216 -3.52 -1.38 6.24
CA TRP A 216 -2.69 -0.24 5.90
C TRP A 216 -1.40 -0.70 5.23
N LEU A 217 -1.06 -0.07 4.10
CA LEU A 217 0.31 -0.01 3.63
C LEU A 217 1.07 0.93 4.56
N CYS A 218 2.24 0.51 5.00
CA CYS A 218 3.04 1.23 5.97
C CYS A 218 4.39 1.58 5.34
N ASN A 219 4.87 2.78 5.58
CA ASN A 219 6.22 3.18 5.23
C ASN A 219 6.91 3.71 6.48
N ILE A 220 7.95 2.99 6.90
CA ILE A 220 8.72 3.25 8.12
C ILE A 220 10.16 3.50 7.70
N ASN A 221 10.61 4.75 7.77
CA ASN A 221 11.96 5.15 7.33
C ASN A 221 12.31 4.64 5.91
N GLY A 222 11.37 4.70 4.97
CA GLY A 222 11.55 4.23 3.59
C GLY A 222 11.25 2.74 3.38
N ASN A 223 11.11 1.95 4.45
CA ASN A 223 10.78 0.52 4.34
C ASN A 223 9.27 0.31 4.25
N SER A 224 8.84 -0.35 3.18
CA SER A 224 7.44 -0.71 2.99
C SER A 224 7.05 -1.95 3.78
N SER A 225 5.90 -1.90 4.45
CA SER A 225 5.35 -2.99 5.28
C SER A 225 3.82 -2.98 5.21
N VAL A 226 3.15 -3.98 5.77
CA VAL A 226 1.68 -4.02 5.87
C VAL A 226 1.27 -4.24 7.31
N LEU A 227 0.30 -3.45 7.78
CA LEU A 227 -0.34 -3.56 9.08
C LEU A 227 -1.82 -3.84 8.87
N PHE A 228 -2.41 -4.79 9.58
CA PHE A 228 -3.83 -5.10 9.40
C PHE A 228 -4.48 -5.69 10.65
N SER A 229 -5.80 -5.62 10.74
CA SER A 229 -6.61 -6.38 11.68
C SER A 229 -7.49 -7.37 10.93
N THR A 230 -7.85 -8.47 11.59
CA THR A 230 -8.87 -9.41 11.09
C THR A 230 -10.29 -8.93 11.41
N ASN A 231 -10.45 -8.03 12.38
CA ASN A 231 -11.76 -7.51 12.76
C ASN A 231 -12.19 -6.35 11.85
N ARG A 232 -13.07 -6.63 10.88
CA ARG A 232 -13.64 -5.64 9.95
C ARG A 232 -14.22 -4.40 10.66
N GLN A 233 -14.78 -4.57 11.85
CA GLN A 233 -15.47 -3.50 12.58
C GLN A 233 -14.53 -2.54 13.31
N LEU A 234 -13.21 -2.80 13.32
CA LEU A 234 -12.22 -2.02 14.07
C LEU A 234 -12.35 -0.51 13.85
N LEU A 235 -12.64 -0.07 12.62
CA LEU A 235 -12.71 1.35 12.27
C LEU A 235 -14.12 1.93 12.27
N SER A 236 -15.13 1.12 12.60
CA SER A 236 -16.54 1.52 12.60
C SER A 236 -17.21 1.39 13.97
N ASP A 237 -16.63 0.61 14.89
CA ASP A 237 -17.12 0.44 16.25
C ASP A 237 -16.08 0.95 17.25
N TRP A 238 -16.40 2.08 17.89
CA TRP A 238 -15.56 2.71 18.90
C TRP A 238 -15.30 1.80 20.11
N LYS A 239 -16.17 0.83 20.40
CA LYS A 239 -15.95 -0.14 21.49
C LYS A 239 -14.82 -1.11 21.14
N VAL A 240 -14.77 -1.54 19.88
CA VAL A 240 -13.71 -2.41 19.36
C VAL A 240 -12.39 -1.63 19.27
N GLU A 241 -12.46 -0.36 18.88
CA GLU A 241 -11.27 0.51 18.77
C GLU A 241 -10.61 0.81 20.13
N ARG A 242 -11.23 0.44 21.26
CA ARG A 242 -10.63 0.58 22.59
C ARG A 242 -9.44 -0.35 22.82
N ARG A 243 -9.55 -1.61 22.41
CA ARG A 243 -8.51 -2.62 22.57
C ARG A 243 -8.66 -3.70 21.51
N PHE A 244 -7.62 -3.90 20.71
CA PHE A 244 -7.68 -4.75 19.52
C PHE A 244 -6.31 -5.25 19.11
N ASP A 245 -6.32 -6.28 18.25
CA ASP A 245 -5.11 -6.85 17.69
C ASP A 245 -4.82 -6.32 16.29
N LEU A 246 -3.55 -6.03 16.06
CA LEU A 246 -2.97 -5.75 14.76
C LEU A 246 -1.90 -6.79 14.42
N TYR A 247 -1.79 -7.11 13.14
CA TYR A 247 -0.75 -7.97 12.58
C TYR A 247 0.15 -7.13 11.70
N PHE A 248 1.45 -7.13 12.02
CA PHE A 248 2.47 -6.39 11.29
C PHE A 248 3.33 -7.34 10.46
N TYR A 249 3.48 -7.05 9.17
CA TYR A 249 4.27 -7.83 8.21
C TYR A 249 5.20 -6.91 7.40
N GLY A 250 6.49 -6.96 7.71
CA GLY A 250 7.54 -6.15 7.09
C GLY A 250 8.19 -6.78 5.85
N GLY A 251 7.91 -8.04 5.54
CA GLY A 251 8.44 -8.73 4.35
C GLY A 251 9.96 -8.93 4.34
N GLN A 252 10.66 -8.63 5.44
CA GLN A 252 12.10 -8.83 5.57
C GLN A 252 12.41 -10.33 5.74
N PRO A 253 13.55 -10.83 5.21
CA PRO A 253 13.91 -12.25 5.27
C PRO A 253 13.80 -12.95 6.66
N PRO A 254 14.15 -12.31 7.80
CA PRO A 254 13.97 -12.96 9.11
C PRO A 254 12.50 -13.11 9.51
N GLN A 255 11.59 -12.32 8.94
CA GLN A 255 10.17 -12.33 9.32
C GLN A 255 9.36 -13.27 8.42
N LYS A 256 9.35 -14.56 8.77
CA LYS A 256 8.53 -15.57 8.07
C LYS A 256 7.03 -15.48 8.42
N LYS A 257 6.67 -14.84 9.53
CA LYS A 257 5.28 -14.70 10.02
C LYS A 257 4.97 -13.28 10.46
N PRO A 258 3.73 -12.79 10.25
CA PRO A 258 3.29 -11.53 10.84
C PRO A 258 3.40 -11.56 12.37
N VAL A 259 3.74 -10.41 12.95
CA VAL A 259 3.84 -10.22 14.40
C VAL A 259 2.52 -9.65 14.90
N GLN A 260 1.94 -10.27 15.93
CA GLN A 260 0.71 -9.82 16.56
C GLN A 260 1.02 -8.78 17.64
N LEU A 261 0.41 -7.62 17.52
CA LEU A 261 0.50 -6.49 18.42
C LEU A 261 -0.88 -6.27 19.05
N THR A 262 -0.93 -6.16 20.37
CA THR A 262 -2.15 -5.74 21.08
C THR A 262 -2.08 -4.24 21.28
N VAL A 263 -3.05 -3.50 20.75
CA VAL A 263 -3.16 -2.06 20.88
C VAL A 263 -4.27 -1.74 21.87
N ASP A 264 -3.97 -0.91 22.87
CA ASP A 264 -4.94 -0.37 23.82
C ASP A 264 -4.95 1.15 23.73
N THR A 265 -6.10 1.72 23.38
CA THR A 265 -6.28 3.16 23.23
C THR A 265 -6.86 3.80 24.50
N HIS A 266 -7.15 3.03 25.55
CA HIS A 266 -7.42 3.59 26.88
C HIS A 266 -6.09 4.00 27.51
N SER A 267 -5.68 5.24 27.28
CA SER A 267 -4.64 5.84 28.12
C SER A 267 -5.25 6.20 29.47
N HIS A 268 -5.05 5.35 30.47
CA HIS A 268 -5.20 5.74 31.86
C HIS A 268 -4.11 6.75 32.23
N HIS A 269 -4.49 8.02 32.36
CA HIS A 269 -3.57 9.11 32.76
C HIS A 269 -2.86 8.81 34.11
N TRP A 270 -3.39 7.87 34.90
CA TRP A 270 -2.89 7.46 36.21
C TRP A 270 -1.89 6.29 36.18
N GLU A 271 -1.79 5.50 35.10
CA GLU A 271 -0.71 4.48 34.98
C GLU A 271 0.67 5.10 34.78
N ARG A 272 0.73 6.40 34.50
CA ARG A 272 1.98 7.19 34.50
C ARG A 272 2.62 7.28 35.90
N ASN A 273 1.87 6.97 36.96
CA ASN A 273 2.26 7.17 38.36
C ASN A 273 2.14 5.88 39.21
N GLN A 274 2.38 4.68 38.66
CA GLN A 274 2.60 3.52 39.52
C GLN A 274 3.99 3.61 40.18
N PRO A 275 4.10 3.64 41.52
CA PRO A 275 5.38 3.68 42.21
C PRO A 275 6.02 2.29 42.17
N GLY A 276 6.70 1.99 41.06
CA GLY A 276 7.37 0.72 40.81
C GLY A 276 8.15 0.71 39.51
N ASP A 277 7.71 1.49 38.51
CA ASP A 277 8.50 1.80 37.33
C ASP A 277 9.08 3.21 37.52
N GLY A 278 10.36 3.29 37.86
CA GLY A 278 11.06 4.56 38.00
C GLY A 278 10.84 5.43 36.76
N HIS A 279 10.72 6.74 36.96
CA HIS A 279 10.64 7.74 35.89
C HIS A 279 11.53 7.40 34.68
N VAL A 280 10.99 6.77 33.63
CA VAL A 280 11.70 6.64 32.35
C VAL A 280 11.35 7.85 31.50
N ALA A 281 11.87 9.01 31.90
CA ALA A 281 12.18 10.06 30.95
C ALA A 281 13.20 9.48 29.94
N GLY A 282 12.70 8.85 28.86
CA GLY A 282 13.55 8.16 27.89
C GLY A 282 13.02 6.86 27.28
N ARG A 283 11.74 6.49 27.45
CA ARG A 283 11.19 5.29 26.77
C ARG A 283 11.24 5.51 25.26
N ARG A 284 12.27 4.96 24.59
CA ARG A 284 12.39 4.95 23.13
C ARG A 284 11.36 3.98 22.58
N PHE A 285 10.31 4.51 21.95
CA PHE A 285 9.37 3.72 21.18
C PHE A 285 10.04 3.22 19.91
N SER A 286 9.71 2.00 19.52
CA SER A 286 10.14 1.48 18.21
C SER A 286 9.47 2.26 17.06
N PRO A 287 10.07 2.30 15.86
CA PRO A 287 9.47 2.91 14.68
C PRO A 287 8.07 2.37 14.35
N VAL A 288 7.80 1.08 14.59
CA VAL A 288 6.47 0.48 14.39
C VAL A 288 5.45 1.04 15.38
N GLU A 289 5.82 1.19 16.65
CA GLU A 289 4.96 1.82 17.66
C GLU A 289 4.69 3.28 17.32
N MET A 290 5.72 4.01 16.87
CA MET A 290 5.58 5.39 16.44
C MET A 290 4.63 5.53 15.25
N LEU A 291 4.75 4.63 14.26
CA LEU A 291 3.81 4.55 13.13
C LEU A 291 2.36 4.34 13.59
N ILE A 292 2.11 3.38 14.48
CA ILE A 292 0.77 3.10 15.04
C ILE A 292 0.21 4.34 15.74
N ARG A 293 1.06 5.04 16.51
CA ARG A 293 0.69 6.27 17.23
C ARG A 293 0.37 7.46 16.31
N THR A 294 0.78 7.44 15.03
CA THR A 294 0.33 8.45 14.05
C THR A 294 -1.18 8.37 13.79
N LYS A 295 -1.80 7.21 14.05
CA LYS A 295 -3.24 6.99 13.93
C LYS A 295 -3.92 6.96 15.30
N TRP A 296 -3.47 6.10 16.20
CA TRP A 296 -4.02 5.96 17.54
C TRP A 296 -3.10 6.67 18.53
N ARG A 297 -3.32 7.98 18.67
CA ARG A 297 -2.49 8.83 19.54
C ARG A 297 -2.51 8.26 20.97
N GLU A 298 -1.34 8.25 21.59
CA GLU A 298 -1.14 7.79 22.98
C GLU A 298 -1.38 6.29 23.26
N ALA A 299 -1.85 5.50 22.29
CA ALA A 299 -2.12 4.08 22.49
C ALA A 299 -0.92 3.30 23.06
N THR A 300 -1.15 2.38 23.97
CA THR A 300 -0.13 1.43 24.42
C THR A 300 -0.08 0.24 23.47
N ILE A 301 1.12 -0.26 23.20
CA ILE A 301 1.35 -1.35 22.26
C ILE A 301 2.08 -2.46 23.01
N ASN A 302 1.51 -3.67 22.98
CA ASN A 302 2.13 -4.86 23.53
C ASN A 302 2.55 -5.79 22.37
N TRP A 303 3.83 -6.15 22.34
CA TRP A 303 4.42 -7.03 21.32
C TRP A 303 4.21 -8.53 21.60
N ASN A 304 3.47 -8.86 22.65
CA ASN A 304 3.07 -10.22 23.01
C ASN A 304 4.26 -11.20 23.10
N GLY A 305 5.37 -10.74 23.70
CA GLY A 305 6.60 -11.52 23.85
C GLY A 305 7.58 -11.44 22.68
N THR A 306 7.24 -10.72 21.60
CA THR A 306 8.17 -10.42 20.50
C THR A 306 9.04 -9.22 20.87
N ILE A 307 10.34 -9.27 20.55
CA ILE A 307 11.24 -8.14 20.74
C ILE A 307 10.88 -7.05 19.72
N PRO A 308 10.64 -5.79 20.12
CA PRO A 308 10.40 -4.70 19.18
C PRO A 308 11.55 -4.56 18.17
N PHE A 309 11.19 -4.32 16.90
CA PHE A 309 12.15 -4.20 15.80
C PHE A 309 11.78 -3.05 14.85
N PHE A 310 12.69 -2.78 13.91
CA PHE A 310 12.91 -1.51 13.19
C PHE A 310 13.67 -0.43 13.98
#